data_AF-A0A929SBT0-F1
#
_entry.id   AF-A0A929SBT0-F1
#
_cell.length_a   1.000
_cell.length_b   1.000
_cell.length_c   1.000
_cell.angle_alpha   90.00
_cell.angle_beta   90.00
_cell.angle_gamma   90.00
#
_symmetry.space_group_name_H-M   'P 1'
#
loop_
_entity.id
_entity.type
_entity.pdbx_description
1 polymer ?
#
loop_
_entity_poly.entity_id
_entity_poly.type
_entity_poly.pdbx_seq_one_letter_code
_entity_poly.pdbx_strand_id
1 'polypeptide(L)'
;MLKLVQGYYHFLALGKFMEGLILSNDLSTIAMDYPIKTGEKSSFLLKESLLKNLLSSLNSHPDQRNIYGYLTEISAFKGIFSTIRELIETSLPFRNFLKHQLQDQYFPFEQTIRFLRNVLNHATTGNLLIKLEDYDIQKDYILSPKIQRVNNLKGSALIKFDFTYINYIKERKGSSEYGISFSIDFAKLKPGIPLEKLISRHNLYLLAELCFNLSQIAQYQSATQKTPKPTPIKKEKNKRTIKIQKKSPLKKEKSDSRG
;
A
#
# COMPACT_ATOMS: atom_id res chain seq x y z
N MET A 1 0.56 1.67 -8.35
CA MET A 1 0.23 0.82 -7.19
C MET A 1 0.56 1.44 -5.83
N LEU A 2 1.80 1.91 -5.54
CA LEU A 2 2.08 2.56 -4.22
C LEU A 2 1.13 3.74 -3.91
N LYS A 3 0.94 4.67 -4.85
CA LYS A 3 -0.04 5.76 -4.71
C LYS A 3 -1.49 5.28 -4.54
N LEU A 4 -1.82 4.08 -5.00
CA LEU A 4 -3.17 3.51 -4.85
C LEU A 4 -3.39 3.03 -3.42
N VAL A 5 -2.39 2.41 -2.79
CA VAL A 5 -2.40 2.11 -1.34
C VAL A 5 -2.62 3.40 -0.55
N GLN A 6 -1.88 4.47 -0.90
CA GLN A 6 -2.02 5.78 -0.26
C GLN A 6 -3.42 6.38 -0.46
N GLY A 7 -3.96 6.29 -1.68
CA GLY A 7 -5.31 6.73 -2.00
C GLY A 7 -6.37 6.02 -1.17
N TYR A 8 -6.29 4.70 -1.02
CA TYR A 8 -7.24 3.95 -0.18
C TYR A 8 -7.12 4.30 1.31
N TYR A 9 -5.92 4.58 1.81
CA TYR A 9 -5.76 5.04 3.19
C TYR A 9 -6.34 6.45 3.41
N HIS A 10 -6.15 7.37 2.46
CA HIS A 10 -6.81 8.68 2.52
C HIS A 10 -8.33 8.56 2.42
N PHE A 11 -8.84 7.65 1.58
CA PHE A 11 -10.27 7.32 1.51
C PHE A 11 -10.80 6.81 2.84
N LEU A 12 -10.07 5.91 3.52
CA LEU A 12 -10.41 5.43 4.87
C LEU A 12 -10.46 6.60 5.87
N ALA A 13 -9.41 7.41 5.91
CA ALA A 13 -9.29 8.51 6.87
C ALA A 13 -10.41 9.54 6.67
N LEU A 14 -10.63 9.98 5.43
CA LEU A 14 -11.69 10.93 5.10
C LEU A 14 -13.07 10.34 5.36
N GLY A 15 -13.32 9.09 4.95
CA GLY A 15 -14.63 8.46 5.13
C GLY A 15 -14.97 8.25 6.62
N LYS A 16 -14.00 7.88 7.46
CA LYS A 16 -14.23 7.76 8.92
C LYS A 16 -14.41 9.12 9.59
N PHE A 17 -13.70 10.14 9.14
CA PHE A 17 -13.94 11.51 9.58
C PHE A 17 -15.36 11.98 9.21
N MET A 18 -15.78 11.76 7.96
CA MET A 18 -17.12 12.10 7.49
C MET A 18 -18.22 11.33 8.23
N GLU A 19 -18.01 10.05 8.52
CA GLU A 19 -18.90 9.27 9.37
C GLU A 19 -19.08 9.92 10.74
N GLY A 20 -17.99 10.28 11.41
CA GLY A 20 -18.06 10.96 12.71
C GLY A 20 -18.82 12.28 12.63
N LEU A 21 -18.62 13.07 11.56
CA LEU A 21 -19.36 14.31 11.34
C LEU A 21 -20.86 14.08 11.13
N ILE A 22 -21.25 13.12 10.28
CA ILE A 22 -22.66 12.79 9.99
C ILE A 22 -23.37 12.28 11.24
N LEU A 23 -22.70 11.45 12.05
CA LEU A 23 -23.28 10.90 13.27
C LEU A 23 -23.44 11.96 14.37
N SER A 24 -22.55 12.95 14.42
CA SER A 24 -22.55 13.98 15.47
C SER A 24 -23.37 15.23 15.11
N ASN A 25 -23.66 15.46 13.83
CA ASN A 25 -24.32 16.68 13.35
C ASN A 25 -25.37 16.33 12.29
N ASP A 26 -26.53 16.99 12.35
CA ASP A 26 -27.52 16.88 11.27
C ASP A 26 -27.06 17.67 10.03
N LEU A 27 -26.39 16.96 9.12
CA LEU A 27 -25.94 17.51 7.84
C LEU A 27 -27.05 17.52 6.77
N SER A 28 -28.28 17.10 7.08
CA SER A 28 -29.36 17.05 6.09
C SER A 28 -29.76 18.44 5.57
N THR A 29 -29.49 19.49 6.34
CA THR A 29 -29.79 20.89 6.00
C THR A 29 -28.88 21.48 4.93
N ILE A 30 -27.70 20.90 4.72
CA ILE A 30 -26.75 21.34 3.68
C ILE A 30 -26.87 20.53 2.38
N ALA A 31 -27.76 19.54 2.34
CA ALA A 31 -28.01 18.74 1.15
C ALA A 31 -28.56 19.65 0.03
N MET A 32 -28.05 19.43 -1.18
CA MET A 32 -28.50 20.12 -2.39
C MET A 32 -28.32 19.20 -3.58
N ASP A 33 -29.02 19.49 -4.67
CA ASP A 33 -28.81 18.83 -5.95
C ASP A 33 -27.33 18.98 -6.37
N TYR A 34 -26.63 17.86 -6.49
CA TYR A 34 -25.19 17.85 -6.74
C TYR A 34 -24.87 17.15 -8.08
N PRO A 35 -24.45 17.90 -9.12
CA PRO A 35 -24.10 17.32 -10.41
C PRO A 35 -22.69 16.74 -10.38
N ILE A 36 -22.58 15.42 -10.53
CA ILE A 36 -21.32 14.75 -10.80
C ILE A 36 -21.05 14.84 -12.31
N LYS A 37 -20.09 15.67 -12.71
CA LYS A 37 -19.67 15.76 -14.11
C LYS A 37 -19.07 14.41 -14.55
N THR A 38 -19.65 13.82 -15.60
CA THR A 38 -19.19 12.55 -16.20
C THR A 38 -18.52 12.77 -17.57
N GLY A 39 -18.49 14.02 -18.05
CA GLY A 39 -17.88 14.45 -19.30
C GLY A 39 -18.08 15.94 -19.50
N GLU A 40 -17.63 16.48 -20.64
CA GLU A 40 -17.72 17.93 -20.93
C GLU A 40 -19.17 18.44 -20.97
N LYS A 41 -20.11 17.59 -21.40
CA LYS A 41 -21.53 17.94 -21.58
C LYS A 41 -22.49 17.00 -20.87
N SER A 42 -22.01 16.15 -19.96
CA SER A 42 -22.83 15.17 -19.26
C SER A 42 -22.59 15.23 -17.76
N SER A 43 -23.67 15.07 -17.00
CA SER A 43 -23.61 14.94 -15.55
C SER A 43 -24.63 13.91 -15.06
N PHE A 44 -24.25 13.21 -13.99
CA PHE A 44 -25.16 12.42 -13.20
C PHE A 44 -25.58 13.27 -12.00
N LEU A 45 -26.88 13.47 -11.81
CA LEU A 45 -27.40 14.34 -10.74
C LEU A 45 -27.69 13.52 -9.48
N LEU A 46 -27.02 13.85 -8.39
CA LEU A 46 -27.44 13.43 -7.05
C LEU A 46 -28.58 14.33 -6.58
N LYS A 47 -29.75 13.74 -6.37
CA LYS A 47 -30.95 14.44 -5.90
C LYS A 47 -30.78 14.88 -4.44
N GLU A 48 -31.11 16.13 -4.14
CA GLU A 48 -31.15 16.68 -2.79
C GLU A 48 -31.95 15.77 -1.84
N SER A 49 -33.15 15.36 -2.26
CA SER A 49 -34.04 14.55 -1.43
C SER A 49 -33.44 13.23 -0.99
N LEU A 50 -32.67 12.57 -1.86
CA LEU A 50 -31.95 11.35 -1.52
C LEU A 50 -30.86 11.63 -0.48
N LEU A 51 -30.05 12.67 -0.71
CA LEU A 51 -28.96 13.04 0.20
C LEU A 51 -29.49 13.42 1.57
N LYS A 52 -30.56 14.24 1.62
CA LYS A 52 -31.22 14.67 2.85
C LYS A 52 -31.73 13.49 3.66
N ASN A 53 -32.41 12.55 3.01
CA ASN A 53 -32.94 11.34 3.66
C ASN A 53 -31.82 10.45 4.21
N LEU A 54 -30.74 10.24 3.44
CA LEU A 54 -29.59 9.44 3.88
C LEU A 54 -28.90 10.05 5.09
N LEU A 55 -28.61 11.36 5.04
CA LEU A 55 -27.94 12.08 6.14
C LEU A 55 -28.80 12.10 7.40
N SER A 56 -30.08 12.42 7.28
CA SER A 56 -31.02 12.44 8.40
C SER A 56 -31.19 11.03 9.02
N SER A 57 -31.31 9.99 8.19
CA SER A 57 -31.44 8.62 8.66
C SER A 57 -30.22 8.15 9.46
N LEU A 58 -29.01 8.50 9.00
CA LEU A 58 -27.76 8.14 9.68
C LEU A 58 -27.61 8.91 11.00
N ASN A 59 -27.95 10.19 11.02
CA ASN A 59 -27.88 11.01 12.23
C ASN A 59 -28.91 10.61 13.29
N SER A 60 -30.12 10.22 12.87
CA SER A 60 -31.22 9.84 13.79
C SER A 60 -31.02 8.49 14.48
N HIS A 61 -30.11 7.66 13.99
CA HIS A 61 -29.84 6.31 14.53
C HIS A 61 -28.33 6.08 14.73
N PRO A 62 -27.65 6.90 15.55
CA PRO A 62 -26.20 6.85 15.70
C PRO A 62 -25.71 5.53 16.32
N ASP A 63 -26.56 4.87 17.10
CA ASP A 63 -26.27 3.59 17.74
C ASP A 63 -26.46 2.38 16.81
N GLN A 64 -27.12 2.58 15.66
CA GLN A 64 -27.26 1.54 14.67
C GLN A 64 -26.01 1.43 13.80
N ARG A 65 -25.80 0.25 13.23
CA ARG A 65 -24.68 0.01 12.34
C ARG A 65 -24.74 0.96 11.14
N ASN A 66 -23.84 1.93 11.10
CA ASN A 66 -23.69 2.85 10.00
C ASN A 66 -23.15 2.10 8.76
N ILE A 67 -24.01 1.89 7.76
CA ILE A 67 -23.63 1.21 6.51
C ILE A 67 -22.56 2.01 5.75
N TYR A 68 -22.62 3.35 5.75
CA TYR A 68 -21.60 4.19 5.12
C TYR A 68 -20.22 3.98 5.78
N GLY A 69 -20.18 3.99 7.11
CA GLY A 69 -18.96 3.72 7.88
C GLY A 69 -18.40 2.34 7.62
N TYR A 70 -19.26 1.32 7.66
CA TYR A 70 -18.87 -0.06 7.38
C TYR A 70 -18.36 -0.25 5.94
N LEU A 71 -19.05 0.29 4.93
CA LEU A 71 -18.62 0.17 3.53
C LEU A 71 -17.32 0.91 3.28
N THR A 72 -17.11 2.07 3.92
CA THR A 72 -15.83 2.78 3.92
C THR A 72 -14.71 1.87 4.44
N GLU A 73 -14.88 1.28 5.62
CA GLU A 73 -13.89 0.40 6.24
C GLU A 73 -13.54 -0.79 5.34
N ILE A 74 -14.55 -1.56 4.91
CA ILE A 74 -14.32 -2.79 4.16
C ILE A 74 -13.76 -2.50 2.78
N SER A 75 -14.25 -1.46 2.10
CA SER A 75 -13.74 -1.09 0.78
C SER A 75 -12.29 -0.62 0.85
N ALA A 76 -11.93 0.16 1.88
CA ALA A 76 -10.56 0.60 2.07
C ALA A 76 -9.63 -0.55 2.43
N PHE A 77 -9.99 -1.39 3.42
CA PHE A 77 -9.18 -2.56 3.79
C PHE A 77 -8.97 -3.49 2.60
N LYS A 78 -10.04 -3.80 1.85
CA LYS A 78 -9.97 -4.61 0.64
C LYS A 78 -9.00 -4.00 -0.38
N GLY A 79 -9.14 -2.70 -0.67
CA GLY A 79 -8.30 -1.97 -1.60
C GLY A 79 -6.83 -1.98 -1.21
N ILE A 80 -6.52 -1.66 0.06
CA ILE A 80 -5.16 -1.63 0.61
C ILE A 80 -4.52 -3.01 0.54
N PHE A 81 -5.16 -4.04 1.12
CA PHE A 81 -4.55 -5.36 1.24
C PHE A 81 -4.43 -6.07 -0.12
N SER A 82 -5.39 -5.86 -1.03
CA SER A 82 -5.28 -6.36 -2.40
C SER A 82 -4.12 -5.72 -3.16
N THR A 83 -3.98 -4.39 -3.06
CA THR A 83 -2.90 -3.66 -3.74
C THR A 83 -1.52 -4.02 -3.17
N ILE A 84 -1.41 -4.19 -1.85
CA ILE A 84 -0.16 -4.64 -1.21
C ILE A 84 0.18 -6.07 -1.63
N ARG A 85 -0.81 -6.97 -1.68
CA ARG A 85 -0.60 -8.34 -2.17
C ARG A 85 -0.05 -8.35 -3.59
N GLU A 86 -0.68 -7.60 -4.49
CA GLU A 86 -0.26 -7.48 -5.89
C GLU A 86 1.15 -6.88 -6.00
N LEU A 87 1.47 -5.86 -5.20
CA LEU A 87 2.81 -5.28 -5.14
C LEU A 87 3.87 -6.30 -4.70
N ILE A 88 3.59 -7.14 -3.69
CA ILE A 88 4.51 -8.19 -3.22
C ILE A 88 4.77 -9.22 -4.34
N GLU A 89 3.74 -9.57 -5.11
CA GLU A 89 3.84 -10.57 -6.18
C GLU A 89 4.59 -10.02 -7.40
N THR A 90 4.25 -8.80 -7.82
CA THR A 90 4.67 -8.25 -9.12
C THR A 90 5.92 -7.37 -9.05
N SER A 91 6.25 -6.78 -7.89
CA SER A 91 7.38 -5.87 -7.74
C SER A 91 8.48 -6.47 -6.88
N LEU A 92 9.51 -7.05 -7.52
CA LEU A 92 10.70 -7.55 -6.82
C LEU A 92 11.38 -6.46 -5.96
N PRO A 93 11.56 -5.21 -6.42
CA PRO A 93 12.14 -4.14 -5.59
C PRO A 93 11.33 -3.89 -4.32
N PHE A 94 9.99 -3.79 -4.43
CA PHE A 94 9.14 -3.57 -3.27
C PHE A 94 9.14 -4.76 -2.30
N ARG A 95 9.10 -5.98 -2.82
CA ARG A 95 9.22 -7.19 -2.00
C ARG A 95 10.54 -7.25 -1.24
N ASN A 96 11.65 -6.88 -1.88
CA ASN A 96 12.96 -6.83 -1.21
C ASN A 96 13.02 -5.72 -0.16
N PHE A 97 12.43 -4.56 -0.45
CA PHE A 97 12.24 -3.49 0.55
C PHE A 97 11.49 -4.00 1.78
N LEU A 98 10.36 -4.69 1.59
CA LEU A 98 9.56 -5.22 2.70
C LEU A 98 10.35 -6.26 3.52
N LYS A 99 11.08 -7.16 2.86
CA LYS A 99 11.94 -8.14 3.55
C LYS A 99 13.01 -7.45 4.39
N HIS A 100 13.61 -6.39 3.87
CA HIS A 100 14.61 -5.62 4.61
C HIS A 100 14.00 -4.86 5.79
N GLN A 101 12.87 -4.20 5.56
CA GLN A 101 12.22 -3.34 6.55
C GLN A 101 11.58 -4.15 7.70
N LEU A 102 10.86 -5.23 7.37
CA LEU A 102 10.08 -6.01 8.33
C LEU A 102 10.85 -7.20 8.91
N GLN A 103 11.99 -7.57 8.32
CA GLN A 103 12.88 -8.62 8.81
C GLN A 103 12.12 -9.94 9.12
N ASP A 104 12.19 -10.42 10.36
CA ASP A 104 11.51 -11.62 10.85
C ASP A 104 9.98 -11.52 10.77
N GLN A 105 9.42 -10.30 10.82
CA GLN A 105 7.99 -10.05 10.69
C GLN A 105 7.52 -10.00 9.22
N TYR A 106 8.41 -10.08 8.23
CA TYR A 106 8.01 -10.10 6.82
C TYR A 106 7.09 -11.27 6.48
N PHE A 107 7.42 -12.49 6.92
CA PHE A 107 6.62 -13.68 6.61
C PHE A 107 5.23 -13.61 7.27
N PRO A 108 5.09 -13.32 8.58
CA PRO A 108 3.78 -13.09 9.19
C PRO A 108 2.96 -11.98 8.53
N PHE A 109 3.60 -10.87 8.17
CA PHE A 109 2.95 -9.78 7.45
C PHE A 109 2.41 -10.24 6.09
N GLU A 110 3.22 -10.92 5.28
CA GLU A 110 2.80 -11.41 3.96
C GLU A 110 1.63 -12.41 4.07
N GLN A 111 1.70 -13.34 5.03
CA GLN A 111 0.63 -14.33 5.24
C GLN A 111 -0.66 -13.65 5.71
N THR A 112 -0.57 -12.66 6.59
CA THR A 112 -1.72 -11.87 7.03
C THR A 112 -2.36 -11.14 5.86
N ILE A 113 -1.58 -10.44 5.04
CA ILE A 113 -2.10 -9.70 3.88
C ILE A 113 -2.78 -10.64 2.89
N ARG A 114 -2.21 -11.81 2.62
CA ARG A 114 -2.82 -12.83 1.76
C ARG A 114 -4.18 -13.29 2.31
N PHE A 115 -4.22 -13.65 3.59
CA PHE A 115 -5.44 -14.13 4.24
C PHE A 115 -6.55 -13.08 4.20
N LEU A 116 -6.23 -11.84 4.60
CA LEU A 116 -7.20 -10.73 4.59
C LEU A 116 -7.70 -10.40 3.19
N ARG A 117 -6.82 -10.43 2.18
CA ARG A 117 -7.22 -10.24 0.78
C ARG A 117 -8.24 -11.28 0.33
N ASN A 118 -8.06 -12.55 0.74
CA ASN A 118 -9.01 -13.61 0.39
C ASN A 118 -10.36 -13.37 1.08
N VAL A 119 -10.37 -13.23 2.41
CA VAL A 119 -11.60 -13.00 3.19
C VAL A 119 -12.39 -11.79 2.67
N LEU A 120 -11.70 -10.67 2.40
CA LEU A 120 -12.35 -9.43 1.95
C LEU A 120 -12.80 -9.46 0.48
N ASN A 121 -12.28 -10.36 -0.35
CA ASN A 121 -12.74 -10.50 -1.72
C ASN A 121 -14.14 -11.08 -1.82
N HIS A 122 -14.53 -11.91 -0.85
CA HIS A 122 -15.84 -12.55 -0.78
C HIS A 122 -16.86 -11.78 0.09
N ALA A 123 -16.48 -10.60 0.58
CA ALA A 123 -17.31 -9.73 1.42
C ALA A 123 -18.44 -9.06 0.62
N THR A 124 -19.51 -9.79 0.34
CA THR A 124 -20.75 -9.23 -0.25
C THR A 124 -21.88 -9.09 0.77
N THR A 125 -21.66 -9.52 2.01
CA THR A 125 -22.69 -9.53 3.06
C THR A 125 -22.32 -8.60 4.22
N GLY A 126 -23.30 -8.29 5.06
CA GLY A 126 -23.10 -7.47 6.24
C GLY A 126 -22.09 -8.07 7.23
N ASN A 127 -21.76 -9.36 7.20
CA ASN A 127 -20.84 -9.96 8.17
C ASN A 127 -19.67 -10.64 7.46
N LEU A 128 -18.44 -10.37 7.91
CA LEU A 128 -17.23 -11.00 7.40
C LEU A 128 -17.03 -12.37 8.05
N LEU A 129 -17.74 -13.36 7.54
CA LEU A 129 -17.57 -14.75 7.94
C LEU A 129 -16.50 -15.42 7.06
N ILE A 130 -15.53 -16.04 7.71
CA ILE A 130 -14.44 -16.76 7.03
C ILE A 130 -15.00 -18.02 6.38
N LYS A 131 -14.61 -18.26 5.13
CA LYS A 131 -14.92 -19.48 4.38
C LYS A 131 -13.70 -20.38 4.30
N LEU A 132 -13.91 -21.66 4.01
CA LEU A 132 -12.82 -22.62 3.84
C LEU A 132 -11.84 -22.17 2.74
N GLU A 133 -12.38 -21.71 1.61
CA GLU A 133 -11.62 -21.21 0.46
C GLU A 133 -10.69 -20.03 0.79
N ASP A 134 -10.96 -19.28 1.86
CA ASP A 134 -10.15 -18.12 2.24
C ASP A 134 -8.77 -18.52 2.75
N TYR A 135 -8.62 -19.72 3.34
CA TYR A 135 -7.43 -20.11 4.07
C TYR A 135 -6.90 -21.52 3.80
N ASP A 136 -7.66 -22.42 3.17
CA ASP A 136 -7.26 -23.83 3.03
C ASP A 136 -5.95 -24.00 2.24
N ILE A 137 -5.86 -23.39 1.06
CA ILE A 137 -4.63 -23.39 0.24
C ILE A 137 -3.46 -22.74 0.99
N GLN A 138 -3.75 -21.69 1.77
CA GLN A 138 -2.72 -20.98 2.53
C GLN A 138 -2.21 -21.83 3.71
N LYS A 139 -3.09 -22.55 4.40
CA LYS A 139 -2.76 -23.51 5.46
C LYS A 139 -1.80 -24.56 4.91
N ASP A 140 -2.11 -25.17 3.76
CA ASP A 140 -1.26 -26.19 3.16
C ASP A 140 0.10 -25.63 2.72
N TYR A 141 0.11 -24.41 2.17
CA TYR A 141 1.36 -23.71 1.87
C TYR A 141 2.22 -23.49 3.12
N ILE A 142 1.63 -23.03 4.22
CA ILE A 142 2.34 -22.80 5.49
C ILE A 142 2.91 -24.13 6.04
N LEU A 143 2.15 -25.22 5.95
CA LEU A 143 2.55 -26.55 6.40
C LEU A 143 3.55 -27.25 5.47
N SER A 144 3.80 -26.73 4.27
CA SER A 144 4.72 -27.36 3.32
C SER A 144 6.15 -27.45 3.87
N PRO A 145 6.89 -28.55 3.60
CA PRO A 145 8.23 -28.76 4.18
C PRO A 145 9.23 -27.62 3.92
N LYS A 146 9.13 -26.99 2.75
CA LYS A 146 9.99 -25.85 2.38
C LYS A 146 9.71 -24.64 3.27
N ILE A 147 8.45 -24.28 3.45
CA ILE A 147 8.05 -23.09 4.23
C ILE A 147 8.32 -23.30 5.72
N GLN A 148 8.06 -24.51 6.21
CA GLN A 148 8.39 -24.92 7.58
C GLN A 148 9.88 -24.76 7.89
N ARG A 149 10.76 -25.18 6.97
CA ARG A 149 12.22 -25.07 7.13
C ARG A 149 12.70 -23.62 7.04
N VAL A 150 12.26 -22.87 6.02
CA VAL A 150 12.73 -21.50 5.78
C VAL A 150 12.33 -20.54 6.89
N ASN A 151 11.16 -20.72 7.49
CA ASN A 151 10.63 -19.84 8.53
C ASN A 151 10.67 -20.46 9.94
N ASN A 152 11.33 -21.61 10.12
CA ASN A 152 11.51 -22.31 11.40
C ASN A 152 10.19 -22.52 12.18
N LEU A 153 9.14 -22.99 11.50
CA LEU A 153 7.78 -23.07 12.06
C LEU A 153 7.52 -24.36 12.88
N LYS A 154 8.44 -25.33 12.86
CA LYS A 154 8.41 -26.55 13.71
C LYS A 154 7.09 -27.35 13.66
N GLY A 155 6.51 -27.49 12.48
CA GLY A 155 5.24 -28.19 12.26
C GLY A 155 3.99 -27.34 12.58
N SER A 156 4.18 -26.08 13.00
CA SER A 156 3.08 -25.18 13.35
C SER A 156 2.52 -24.46 12.13
N ALA A 157 1.21 -24.27 12.12
CA ALA A 157 0.50 -23.34 11.23
C ALA A 157 0.12 -22.02 11.93
N LEU A 158 0.73 -21.76 13.10
CA LEU A 158 0.57 -20.52 13.85
C LEU A 158 1.39 -19.40 13.21
N ILE A 159 0.69 -18.38 12.73
CA ILE A 159 1.28 -17.12 12.32
C ILE A 159 1.09 -16.12 13.45
N LYS A 160 2.19 -15.77 14.12
CA LYS A 160 2.22 -14.68 15.09
C LYS A 160 2.74 -13.43 14.38
N PHE A 161 1.94 -12.37 14.34
CA PHE A 161 2.39 -11.07 13.86
C PHE A 161 2.51 -10.14 15.06
N ASP A 162 3.76 -9.77 15.36
CA ASP A 162 4.12 -8.99 16.55
C ASP A 162 5.06 -7.87 16.11
N PHE A 163 4.46 -6.74 15.75
CA PHE A 163 5.12 -5.63 15.12
C PHE A 163 4.95 -4.39 15.97
N THR A 164 6.04 -3.67 16.22
CA THR A 164 6.02 -2.37 16.90
C THR A 164 6.76 -1.36 16.05
N TYR A 165 6.16 -0.18 15.82
CA TYR A 165 6.72 0.81 14.88
C TYR A 165 8.16 1.19 15.22
N ILE A 166 8.47 1.40 16.50
CA ILE A 166 9.81 1.81 16.94
C ILE A 166 10.92 0.81 16.56
N ASN A 167 10.59 -0.49 16.49
CA ASN A 167 11.57 -1.54 16.21
C ASN A 167 11.81 -1.72 14.71
N TYR A 168 10.78 -1.50 13.87
CA TYR A 168 10.82 -1.87 12.45
C TYR A 168 10.77 -0.67 11.49
N ILE A 169 10.27 0.49 11.91
CA ILE A 169 10.07 1.67 11.04
C ILE A 169 10.76 2.89 11.67
N LYS A 170 12.07 3.02 11.43
CA LYS A 170 12.90 4.10 12.00
C LYS A 170 12.47 5.49 11.52
N GLU A 171 11.88 5.57 10.33
CA GLU A 171 11.37 6.80 9.71
C GLU A 171 10.13 7.38 10.40
N ARG A 172 9.51 6.62 11.31
CA ARG A 172 8.33 7.03 12.07
C ARG A 172 8.65 6.97 13.56
N LYS A 173 8.47 8.10 14.26
CA LYS A 173 8.54 8.12 15.73
C LYS A 173 7.30 7.41 16.26
N GLY A 174 7.46 6.26 16.90
CA GLY A 174 6.39 5.51 17.57
C GLY A 174 6.77 5.25 19.03
N SER A 175 5.77 5.04 19.89
CA SER A 175 6.03 4.50 21.23
C SER A 175 6.38 3.01 21.14
N SER A 176 6.94 2.46 22.22
CA SER A 176 7.19 1.02 22.36
C SER A 176 5.90 0.18 22.36
N GLU A 177 4.76 0.80 22.62
CA GLU A 177 3.46 0.15 22.73
C GLU A 177 2.60 0.31 21.47
N TYR A 178 3.02 1.16 20.52
CA TYR A 178 2.27 1.40 19.30
C TYR A 178 2.67 0.38 18.23
N GLY A 179 1.81 -0.62 18.06
CA GLY A 179 2.10 -1.79 17.25
C GLY A 179 0.90 -2.72 17.04
N ILE A 180 1.12 -3.73 16.20
CA ILE A 180 0.14 -4.76 15.86
C ILE A 180 0.58 -6.04 16.56
N SER A 181 -0.30 -6.63 17.36
CA SER A 181 -0.05 -7.94 17.96
C SER A 181 -1.29 -8.81 17.89
N PHE A 182 -1.19 -9.94 17.21
CA PHE A 182 -2.18 -11.02 17.20
C PHE A 182 -1.57 -12.33 16.70
N SER A 183 -2.34 -13.42 16.75
CA SER A 183 -1.91 -14.71 16.22
C SER A 183 -3.07 -15.45 15.57
N ILE A 184 -2.78 -16.13 14.46
CA ILE A 184 -3.75 -16.93 13.72
C ILE A 184 -3.18 -18.33 13.55
N ASP A 185 -3.88 -19.32 14.09
CA ASP A 185 -3.55 -20.73 13.89
C ASP A 185 -4.37 -21.29 12.73
N PHE A 186 -3.76 -21.34 11.54
CA PHE A 186 -4.42 -21.79 10.32
C PHE A 186 -4.88 -23.25 10.37
N ALA A 187 -4.30 -24.07 11.25
CA ALA A 187 -4.74 -25.46 11.46
C ALA A 187 -6.01 -25.55 12.32
N LYS A 188 -6.30 -24.52 13.13
CA LYS A 188 -7.49 -24.46 13.99
C LYS A 188 -8.64 -23.64 13.43
N LEU A 189 -8.44 -22.99 12.27
CA LEU A 189 -9.50 -22.22 11.62
C LEU A 189 -10.66 -23.12 11.18
N LYS A 190 -11.88 -22.61 11.36
CA LYS A 190 -13.13 -23.23 10.91
C LYS A 190 -13.94 -22.21 10.11
N PRO A 191 -14.70 -22.66 9.09
CA PRO A 191 -15.63 -21.79 8.38
C PRO A 191 -16.70 -21.21 9.32
N GLY A 192 -17.21 -20.02 9.01
CA GLY A 192 -18.25 -19.33 9.77
C GLY A 192 -17.74 -18.51 10.96
N ILE A 193 -16.43 -18.53 11.25
CA ILE A 193 -15.85 -17.64 12.28
C ILE A 193 -15.88 -16.19 11.75
N PRO A 194 -16.40 -15.22 12.53
CA PRO A 194 -16.27 -13.81 12.20
C PRO A 194 -14.81 -13.34 12.22
N LEU A 195 -14.39 -12.58 11.22
CA LEU A 195 -13.02 -12.06 11.11
C LEU A 195 -12.57 -11.32 12.37
N GLU A 196 -13.47 -10.56 12.99
CA GLU A 196 -13.19 -9.75 14.19
C GLU A 196 -12.82 -10.60 15.42
N LYS A 197 -13.16 -11.89 15.43
CA LYS A 197 -12.72 -12.84 16.47
C LYS A 197 -11.26 -13.27 16.30
N LEU A 198 -10.68 -13.10 15.11
CA LEU A 198 -9.30 -13.43 14.82
C LEU A 198 -8.39 -12.19 14.84
N ILE A 199 -8.86 -11.11 14.23
CA ILE A 199 -8.12 -9.84 14.14
C ILE A 199 -9.08 -8.74 14.55
N SER A 200 -8.78 -8.06 15.65
CA SER A 200 -9.59 -6.93 16.11
C SER A 200 -9.65 -5.83 15.06
N ARG A 201 -10.74 -5.05 15.07
CA ARG A 201 -10.87 -3.89 14.18
C ARG A 201 -9.72 -2.90 14.37
N HIS A 202 -9.25 -2.72 15.60
CA HIS A 202 -8.07 -1.89 15.89
C HIS A 202 -6.82 -2.39 15.14
N ASN A 203 -6.54 -3.69 15.18
CA ASN A 203 -5.41 -4.28 14.45
C ASN A 203 -5.56 -4.15 12.92
N LEU A 204 -6.78 -4.19 12.38
CA LEU A 204 -7.03 -3.94 10.95
C LEU A 204 -6.69 -2.48 10.57
N TYR A 205 -7.04 -1.51 11.40
CA TYR A 205 -6.66 -0.11 11.21
C TYR A 205 -5.15 0.09 11.26
N LEU A 206 -4.49 -0.46 12.28
CA LEU A 206 -3.04 -0.38 12.41
C LEU A 206 -2.32 -1.06 11.24
N LEU A 207 -2.84 -2.20 10.76
CA LEU A 207 -2.30 -2.86 9.58
C LEU A 207 -2.47 -2.01 8.31
N ALA A 208 -3.62 -1.35 8.14
CA ALA A 208 -3.85 -0.42 7.04
C ALA A 208 -2.87 0.78 7.09
N GLU A 209 -2.64 1.33 8.29
CA GLU A 209 -1.65 2.38 8.52
C GLU A 209 -0.22 1.89 8.23
N LEU A 210 0.12 0.67 8.62
CA LEU A 210 1.42 0.08 8.31
C LEU A 210 1.63 -0.03 6.80
N CYS A 211 0.64 -0.53 6.06
CA CYS A 211 0.68 -0.58 4.61
C CYS A 211 0.85 0.81 3.98
N PHE A 212 0.14 1.81 4.49
CA PHE A 212 0.29 3.21 4.07
C PHE A 212 1.73 3.71 4.29
N ASN A 213 2.25 3.57 5.51
CA ASN A 213 3.59 4.03 5.88
C ASN A 213 4.68 3.35 5.04
N LEU A 214 4.62 2.02 4.88
CA LEU A 214 5.53 1.28 4.03
C LEU A 214 5.48 1.76 2.58
N SER A 215 4.30 2.09 2.06
CA SER A 215 4.16 2.59 0.69
C SER A 215 4.81 3.97 0.50
N GLN A 216 4.72 4.86 1.50
CA GLN A 216 5.35 6.18 1.45
C GLN A 216 6.87 6.07 1.54
N ILE A 217 7.38 5.24 2.45
CA ILE A 217 8.83 5.01 2.62
C ILE A 217 9.41 4.41 1.33
N ALA A 218 8.79 3.38 0.78
CA ALA A 218 9.23 2.76 -0.48
C ALA A 218 9.26 3.77 -1.64
N GLN A 219 8.25 4.63 -1.74
CA GLN A 219 8.20 5.66 -2.78
C GLN A 219 9.32 6.69 -2.60
N TYR A 220 9.58 7.13 -1.36
CA TYR A 220 10.64 8.09 -1.06
C TYR A 220 12.03 7.51 -1.37
N GLN A 221 12.32 6.28 -0.94
CA GLN A 221 13.59 5.60 -1.23
C GLN A 221 13.80 5.39 -2.74
N SER A 222 12.72 5.08 -3.48
CA SER A 222 12.78 4.95 -4.94
C SER A 222 13.06 6.29 -5.65
N ALA A 223 12.70 7.43 -5.05
CA ALA A 223 12.97 8.76 -5.58
C ALA A 223 14.41 9.21 -5.30
N THR A 224 14.94 8.91 -4.12
CA THR A 224 16.31 9.30 -3.72
C THR A 224 17.39 8.50 -4.44
N GLN A 225 17.13 7.24 -4.81
CA GLN A 225 18.06 6.43 -5.61
C GLN A 225 18.19 6.88 -7.09
N LYS A 226 17.32 7.77 -7.58
CA LYS A 226 17.29 8.24 -8.99
C LYS A 226 18.16 9.48 -9.29
N THR A 227 19.04 9.91 -8.40
CA THR A 227 19.99 11.00 -8.69
C THR A 227 21.44 10.53 -8.66
N PRO A 228 22.02 10.15 -9.82
CA PRO A 228 23.46 10.26 -9.98
C PRO A 228 23.80 11.76 -9.95
N LYS A 229 24.61 12.22 -8.98
CA LYS A 229 25.32 13.50 -9.13
C LYS A 229 26.12 13.41 -10.44
N PRO A 230 26.04 14.40 -11.35
CA PRO A 230 26.96 14.43 -12.47
C PRO A 230 28.38 14.51 -11.91
N THR A 231 29.19 13.50 -12.22
CA THR A 231 30.60 13.47 -11.87
C THR A 231 31.25 14.74 -12.42
N PRO A 232 31.94 15.57 -11.62
CA PRO A 232 32.59 16.75 -12.14
C PRO A 232 33.67 16.31 -13.13
N ILE A 233 33.52 16.76 -14.39
CA ILE A 233 34.53 16.62 -15.43
C ILE A 233 35.81 17.26 -14.89
N LYS A 234 36.83 16.45 -14.58
CA LYS A 234 38.18 16.95 -14.29
C LYS A 234 38.66 17.67 -15.55
N LYS A 235 38.75 19.00 -15.52
CA LYS A 235 39.50 19.78 -16.52
C LYS A 235 40.97 19.37 -16.42
N GLU A 236 41.43 18.53 -17.35
CA GLU A 236 42.86 18.35 -17.59
C GLU A 236 43.47 19.71 -17.98
N LYS A 237 44.32 20.26 -17.11
CA LYS A 237 45.22 21.36 -17.45
C LYS A 237 46.33 20.82 -18.34
N ASN A 238 46.09 20.74 -19.64
CA ASN A 238 47.13 20.48 -20.62
C ASN A 238 47.96 21.77 -20.81
N LYS A 239 49.06 21.91 -20.06
CA LYS A 239 50.14 22.86 -20.37
C LYS A 239 50.89 22.34 -21.58
N ARG A 240 50.62 22.90 -22.77
CA ARG A 240 51.53 22.78 -23.92
C ARG A 240 52.23 24.10 -24.17
N THR A 241 53.52 24.09 -23.84
CA THR A 241 54.52 25.13 -24.11
C THR A 241 54.68 25.29 -25.62
N ILE A 242 54.36 26.46 -26.15
CA ILE A 242 54.57 26.80 -27.56
C ILE A 242 56.03 27.24 -27.73
N LYS A 243 56.84 26.47 -28.46
CA LYS A 243 58.10 26.94 -29.06
C LYS A 243 57.86 27.25 -30.53
N ILE A 244 58.01 28.52 -30.90
CA ILE A 244 57.94 29.02 -32.28
C ILE A 244 59.35 28.98 -32.88
N GLN A 245 59.53 28.43 -34.08
CA GLN A 245 60.56 28.91 -35.02
C GLN A 245 60.22 28.61 -36.49
N LYS A 246 59.91 29.71 -37.21
CA LYS A 246 60.14 30.13 -38.63
C LYS A 246 60.10 29.06 -39.76
N LYS A 247 59.12 29.13 -40.70
CA LYS A 247 59.14 29.83 -42.04
C LYS A 247 60.15 29.20 -43.03
N SER A 248 59.87 28.75 -44.27
CA SER A 248 58.94 29.15 -45.36
C SER A 248 58.88 28.02 -46.45
N PRO A 249 58.50 28.24 -47.73
CA PRO A 249 57.20 27.94 -48.35
C PRO A 249 57.18 26.79 -49.39
N LEU A 250 55.98 26.24 -49.65
CA LEU A 250 55.71 25.23 -50.69
C LEU A 250 55.70 25.82 -52.12
N LYS A 251 56.42 25.16 -53.05
CA LYS A 251 56.24 25.26 -54.50
C LYS A 251 55.17 24.27 -54.98
N LYS A 252 54.34 24.72 -55.92
CA LYS A 252 53.39 23.93 -56.74
C LYS A 252 54.13 23.10 -57.79
N GLU A 253 53.55 21.96 -58.18
CA GLU A 253 53.14 21.54 -59.55
C GLU A 253 53.01 20.00 -59.63
N LYS A 254 51.81 19.50 -59.98
CA LYS A 254 51.37 18.90 -61.27
C LYS A 254 51.77 17.42 -61.42
N SER A 255 50.75 16.57 -61.55
CA SER A 255 50.33 15.82 -62.76
C SER A 255 51.20 14.59 -62.95
N ASP A 256 50.66 13.38 -62.89
CA ASP A 256 49.98 12.59 -63.93
C ASP A 256 50.07 11.14 -63.34
N SER A 257 49.36 10.09 -63.71
CA SER A 257 48.56 9.72 -64.87
C SER A 257 47.89 8.39 -64.51
N ARG A 258 46.66 8.22 -65.02
CA ARG A 258 46.10 7.06 -65.74
C ARG A 258 46.51 5.62 -65.33
N GLY A 259 45.47 4.83 -65.06
CA GLY A 259 45.09 3.77 -66.00
C GLY A 259 44.03 4.31 -66.94
#